data_AF-A0A1I6HW47-F1
#
_entry.id   AF-A0A1I6HW47-F1
#
_cell.length_a   1.000
_cell.length_b   1.000
_cell.length_c   1.000
_cell.angle_alpha   90.00
_cell.angle_beta   90.00
_cell.angle_gamma   90.00
#
_symmetry.space_group_name_H-M   'P 1'
#
loop_
_entity.id
_entity.type
_entity.pdbx_description
1 polymer ?
#
loop_
_entity_poly.entity_id
_entity_poly.type
_entity_poly.pdbx_seq_one_letter_code
_entity_poly.pdbx_strand_id
1 'polypeptide(L)' 'MSVASTAEKVADILLWPGTKICQYLGVPPTDDMGLIRSMFNMLIYLCVLLPIVWIVL' A
#
# COMPACT_ATOMS: atom_id res chain seq x y z
N MET A 1 -14.94 6.32 -19.07
CA MET A 1 -14.83 7.09 -17.81
C MET A 1 -15.70 6.38 -16.79
N SER A 2 -15.12 5.43 -16.04
CA SER A 2 -15.84 4.73 -14.97
C SER A 2 -15.74 5.57 -13.71
N VAL A 3 -16.87 5.85 -13.07
CA VAL A 3 -16.92 6.59 -11.81
C VAL A 3 -16.28 5.70 -10.76
N ALA A 4 -15.00 5.95 -10.44
CA ALA A 4 -14.27 5.22 -9.42
C ALA A 4 -15.04 5.32 -8.10
N SER A 5 -15.45 4.16 -7.58
CA SER A 5 -16.11 4.05 -6.29
C SER A 5 -15.19 4.62 -5.21
N THR A 6 -15.73 5.22 -4.15
CA THR A 6 -14.92 5.74 -3.02
C THR A 6 -13.95 4.68 -2.49
N ALA A 7 -14.31 3.40 -2.57
CA ALA A 7 -13.46 2.27 -2.23
C ALA A 7 -12.20 2.15 -3.13
N GLU A 8 -12.29 2.39 -4.44
CA GLU A 8 -11.14 2.37 -5.35
C GLU A 8 -10.17 3.53 -5.06
N LYS A 9 -10.71 4.72 -4.76
CA LYS A 9 -9.90 5.89 -4.37
C LYS A 9 -9.19 5.68 -3.04
N VAL A 10 -9.88 5.09 -2.06
CA VAL A 10 -9.29 4.74 -0.76
C VAL A 10 -8.24 3.65 -0.93
N ALA A 11 -8.50 2.63 -1.75
CA ALA A 11 -7.55 1.57 -2.04
C ALA A 11 -6.27 2.13 -2.69
N ASP A 12 -6.39 3.06 -3.65
CA ASP A 12 -5.20 3.64 -4.30
C ASP A 12 -4.35 4.49 -3.34
N ILE A 13 -4.98 5.23 -2.43
CA ILE A 13 -4.29 5.97 -1.37
C ILE A 13 -3.64 5.01 -0.38
N LEU A 14 -4.37 3.97 0.04
CA LEU A 14 -3.91 2.99 1.01
C LEU A 14 -2.74 2.15 0.47
N LEU A 15 -2.72 1.87 -0.84
CA LEU A 15 -1.70 1.09 -1.54
C LEU A 15 -0.57 1.96 -2.14
N TRP A 16 -0.68 3.28 -2.05
CA TRP A 16 0.35 4.24 -2.49
C TRP A 16 1.74 4.04 -1.86
N PRO A 17 1.90 3.78 -0.55
CA PRO A 17 3.23 3.60 0.02
C PRO A 17 3.93 2.35 -0.54
N GLY A 18 3.19 1.27 -0.79
CA GLY A 18 3.71 0.10 -1.50
C GLY A 18 4.15 0.42 -2.93
N THR A 19 3.38 1.25 -3.67
CA THR A 19 3.76 1.70 -5.02
C THR A 19 5.04 2.52 -5.04
N LYS A 20 5.24 3.40 -4.06
CA LYS A 20 6.44 4.24 -3.96
C LYS A 20 7.70 3.42 -3.69
N ILE A 21 7.60 2.39 -2.85
CA ILE A 21 8.72 1.48 -2.60
C ILE A 21 9.03 0.63 -3.83
N CYS A 22 8.03 0.11 -4.54
CA CYS A 22 8.25 -0.60 -5.80
C CYS A 22 8.92 0.29 -6.86
N GLN A 23 8.50 1.55 -6.99
CA GLN A 23 9.16 2.53 -7.87
C GLN A 23 10.62 2.82 -7.44
N TYR A 24 10.87 2.93 -6.14
CA TYR A 24 12.21 3.17 -5.61
C TYR A 24 13.15 1.98 -5.86
N LEU A 25 12.62 0.76 -5.82
CA LEU A 25 13.35 -0.47 -6.11
C LEU A 25 13.54 -0.72 -7.62
N GLY A 26 13.09 0.18 -8.49
CA GLY A 26 13.19 0.03 -9.96
C GLY A 26 12.28 -1.07 -10.51
N VAL A 27 11.27 -1.49 -9.73
CA VAL A 27 10.35 -2.56 -10.07
C VAL A 27 9.10 -1.95 -10.73
N PRO A 28 8.77 -2.29 -12.00
CA PRO A 28 7.62 -1.73 -12.68
C PRO A 28 6.33 -2.13 -11.94
N PRO A 29 5.52 -1.17 -11.45
CA PRO A 29 4.36 -1.43 -10.61
C PRO A 29 3.11 -1.89 -11.39
N THR A 30 3.27 -2.26 -12.65
CA THR A 30 2.18 -2.46 -13.61
C THR A 30 2.27 -3.88 -14.15
N ASP A 31 1.13 -4.57 -14.14
CA ASP A 31 0.90 -5.95 -14.59
C ASP A 31 0.89 -7.02 -13.46
N ASP A 32 1.95 -7.79 -13.18
CA ASP A 32 1.86 -9.01 -12.31
C ASP A 32 2.26 -8.83 -10.83
N MET A 33 2.62 -7.62 -10.42
CA MET A 33 3.23 -7.36 -9.10
C MET A 33 2.24 -6.77 -8.07
N GLY A 34 0.93 -6.88 -8.32
CA GLY A 34 -0.11 -6.52 -7.36
C GLY A 34 0.04 -7.24 -6.02
N LEU A 35 0.56 -8.47 -6.04
CA LEU A 35 0.92 -9.23 -4.85
C LEU A 35 2.07 -8.56 -4.08
N ILE A 36 3.13 -8.13 -4.77
CA ILE A 36 4.28 -7.44 -4.15
C ILE A 36 3.83 -6.08 -3.58
N ARG A 37 3.00 -5.33 -4.30
CA ARG A 37 2.40 -4.07 -3.82
C ARG A 37 1.63 -4.31 -2.51
N SER A 38 0.81 -5.35 -2.44
CA SER A 38 0.02 -5.66 -1.24
C SER A 38 0.87 -6.21 -0.08
N MET A 39 1.90 -7.03 -0.37
CA MET A 39 2.84 -7.53 0.64
C MET A 39 3.60 -6.39 1.32
N PHE A 40 4.15 -5.45 0.55
CA PHE A 40 4.81 -4.26 1.12
C PHE A 40 3.83 -3.40 1.90
N ASN A 41 2.60 -3.26 1.42
CA ASN A 41 1.59 -2.48 2.13
C ASN A 41 1.31 -3.07 3.53
N MET A 42 1.11 -4.38 3.61
CA MET A 42 0.84 -5.08 4.87
C MET A 42 2.03 -4.98 5.84
N LEU A 43 3.26 -5.07 5.34
CA LEU A 43 4.50 -4.86 6.12
C LEU A 43 4.58 -3.44 6.70
N ILE A 44 4.27 -2.41 5.91
CA ILE A 44 4.25 -1.02 6.39
C ILE A 44 3.16 -0.83 7.44
N TYR A 45 1.95 -1.36 7.21
CA TYR A 45 0.90 -1.31 8.23
C TYR A 45 1.33 -2.02 9.49
N LEU A 46 1.96 -3.19 9.42
CA LEU A 46 2.47 -3.87 10.61
C LEU A 46 3.50 -3.00 11.35
N CYS A 47 4.51 -2.49 10.65
CA CYS A 47 5.57 -1.68 11.26
C CYS A 47 5.08 -0.34 11.82
N VAL A 48 3.98 0.22 11.32
CA VAL A 48 3.42 1.49 11.78
C VAL A 48 2.34 1.26 12.86
N LEU A 49 1.41 0.32 12.63
CA LEU A 49 0.30 0.07 13.54
C LEU A 49 0.77 -0.60 14.85
N LEU A 50 1.76 -1.49 14.79
CA LEU A 50 2.27 -2.19 15.96
C LEU A 50 2.87 -1.24 17.02
N PRO A 51 3.82 -0.32 16.70
CA PRO A 51 4.31 0.65 17.67
C PRO A 51 3.24 1.67 18.06
N ILE A 52 2.31 2.03 17.17
CA ILE A 52 1.19 2.91 17.52
C ILE A 52 0.33 2.26 18.61
N VAL A 53 -0.06 1.00 18.44
CA VAL A 53 -0.85 0.26 19.44
C VAL A 53 -0.09 0.15 20.75
N TRP A 54 1.22 -0.10 20.72
CA TRP A 54 2.06 -0.14 21.92
C TRP A 54 2.25 1.20 22.64
N ILE A 55 2.16 2.32 21.93
CA ILE A 55 2.26 3.66 22.54
C ILE A 55 0.91 4.09 23.12
N VAL A 56 -0.20 3.64 22.51
CA VAL A 56 -1.56 4.02 22.89
C VAL A 56 -2.14 3.12 23.99
N LEU A 57 -1.78 1.83 24.00
CA LEU A 57 -2.23 0.82 24.96
C LEU A 57 -1.25 0.66 26.11
#